data_AF-A0A2D6DQ25-F1
#
_entry.id   AF-A0A2D6DQ25-F1
#
_cell.length_a   1.000
_cell.length_b   1.000
_cell.length_c   1.000
_cell.angle_alpha   90.00
_cell.angle_beta   90.00
_cell.angle_gamma   90.00
#
_symmetry.space_group_name_H-M   'P 1'
#
loop_
_entity.id
_entity.type
_entity.pdbx_description
1 polymer ?
#
loop_
_entity_poly.entity_id
_entity_poly.type
_entity_poly.pdbx_seq_one_letter_code
_entity_poly.pdbx_strand_id
1 'polypeptide(L)'
;MKILGYSERGIVNSLFYEIKYNEKPKKLLREFIGMIYFPPNNEKINLPDEVKDFDAEILIEQSFSEFGDPDIVLIICDTSSGARSKQVIFGEAKVNNWKNKFTLKREYEKFQEGKNKIGKDSDPAREFSSNLFTQIYHKWMLIETLRKEDGIVRLEKGIELPLRSTPSKHKISKIGTNNVVRKAIEELEDCNFSFFVSIVPESLPEIKKFLERTDWNSEKIKNWGFLSWKDVDIFCKENNLAETLTVFDFNKGLIY
;
A
#
# COMPACT_ATOMS: atom_id res chain seq x y z
N MET A 1 -17.45 3.41 -25.05
CA MET A 1 -18.00 3.52 -23.68
C MET A 1 -16.89 4.07 -22.79
N LYS A 2 -17.18 4.90 -21.79
CA LYS A 2 -16.17 5.43 -20.86
C LYS A 2 -16.49 4.99 -19.43
N ILE A 3 -15.48 4.59 -18.67
CA ILE A 3 -15.58 4.25 -17.24
C ILE A 3 -14.68 5.23 -16.50
N LEU A 4 -15.25 5.99 -15.56
CA LEU A 4 -14.54 7.03 -14.81
C LEU A 4 -14.62 6.71 -13.32
N GLY A 5 -13.50 6.31 -12.74
CA GLY A 5 -13.38 6.13 -11.29
C GLY A 5 -13.06 7.45 -10.60
N TYR A 6 -13.63 7.67 -9.42
CA TYR A 6 -13.32 8.82 -8.59
C TYR A 6 -12.15 8.51 -7.63
N SER A 7 -11.35 9.53 -7.30
CA SER A 7 -10.26 9.50 -6.31
C SER A 7 -9.06 8.62 -6.70
N GLU A 8 -8.13 8.41 -5.76
CA GLU A 8 -7.01 7.47 -5.87
C GLU A 8 -7.46 6.08 -6.34
N ARG A 9 -8.55 5.55 -5.77
CA ARG A 9 -9.05 4.20 -6.06
C ARG A 9 -9.48 4.07 -7.50
N GLY A 10 -10.12 5.10 -8.05
CA GLY A 10 -10.48 5.12 -9.46
C GLY A 10 -9.28 4.92 -10.38
N ILE A 11 -8.17 5.60 -10.07
CA ILE A 11 -6.93 5.53 -10.84
C ILE A 11 -6.20 4.21 -10.63
N VAL A 12 -6.07 3.75 -9.38
CA VAL A 12 -5.45 2.45 -9.07
C VAL A 12 -6.20 1.33 -9.79
N ASN A 13 -7.53 1.32 -9.71
CA ASN A 13 -8.35 0.31 -10.35
C ASN A 13 -8.18 0.34 -11.88
N SER A 14 -8.31 1.52 -12.50
CA SER A 14 -8.14 1.63 -13.97
C SER A 14 -6.75 1.18 -14.41
N LEU A 15 -5.71 1.59 -13.68
CA LEU A 15 -4.32 1.25 -13.99
C LEU A 15 -4.09 -0.26 -14.02
N PHE A 16 -4.48 -0.97 -12.96
CA PHE A 16 -4.19 -2.40 -12.88
C PHE A 16 -5.10 -3.25 -13.77
N TYR A 17 -6.34 -2.82 -14.03
CA TYR A 17 -7.17 -3.44 -15.05
C TYR A 17 -6.59 -3.25 -16.45
N GLU A 18 -6.13 -2.05 -16.79
CA GLU A 18 -5.54 -1.78 -18.10
C GLU A 18 -4.20 -2.50 -18.29
N ILE A 19 -3.35 -2.55 -17.26
CA ILE A 19 -2.14 -3.38 -17.26
C ILE A 19 -2.51 -4.85 -17.54
N LYS A 20 -3.49 -5.41 -16.82
CA LYS A 20 -3.90 -6.82 -16.95
C LYS A 20 -4.36 -7.17 -18.38
N TYR A 21 -5.11 -6.28 -19.02
CA TYR A 21 -5.69 -6.51 -20.35
C TYR A 21 -4.83 -5.98 -21.51
N ASN A 22 -3.66 -5.42 -21.23
CA ASN A 22 -2.70 -5.01 -22.26
C ASN A 22 -2.08 -6.24 -22.96
N GLU A 23 -1.47 -6.03 -24.12
CA GLU A 23 -0.73 -7.07 -24.85
C GLU A 23 0.51 -7.59 -24.09
N LYS A 24 1.09 -6.77 -23.19
CA LYS A 24 2.32 -7.09 -22.46
C LYS A 24 2.17 -6.86 -20.94
N PRO A 25 1.23 -7.55 -20.26
CA PRO A 25 0.82 -7.24 -18.89
C PRO A 25 1.97 -7.39 -17.88
N LYS A 26 2.75 -8.47 -17.98
CA LYS A 26 3.89 -8.74 -17.08
C LYS A 26 5.02 -7.72 -17.24
N LYS A 27 5.25 -7.24 -18.48
CA LYS A 27 6.24 -6.19 -18.75
C LYS A 27 5.83 -4.87 -18.10
N LEU A 28 4.59 -4.43 -18.32
CA LEU A 28 4.08 -3.19 -17.74
C LEU A 28 4.06 -3.23 -16.21
N LEU A 29 3.62 -4.35 -15.63
CA LEU A 29 3.63 -4.52 -14.18
C LEU A 29 5.04 -4.43 -13.61
N ARG A 30 6.02 -5.03 -14.28
CA ARG A 30 7.42 -4.95 -13.89
C ARG A 30 7.97 -3.53 -13.97
N GLU A 31 7.72 -2.83 -15.08
CA GLU A 31 8.13 -1.44 -15.24
C GLU A 31 7.52 -0.56 -14.15
N PHE A 32 6.22 -0.73 -13.86
CA PHE A 32 5.53 -0.02 -12.80
C PHE A 32 6.19 -0.24 -11.42
N ILE A 33 6.42 -1.50 -11.05
CA ILE A 33 7.08 -1.84 -9.78
C ILE A 33 8.53 -1.30 -9.76
N GLY A 34 9.22 -1.32 -10.90
CA GLY A 34 10.58 -0.81 -11.04
C GLY A 34 10.72 0.69 -10.80
N MET A 35 9.63 1.46 -10.89
CA MET A 35 9.63 2.89 -10.56
C MET A 35 9.63 3.17 -9.06
N ILE A 36 9.28 2.19 -8.22
CA ILE A 36 9.13 2.41 -6.78
C ILE A 36 10.47 2.79 -6.16
N TYR A 37 10.51 3.97 -5.55
CA TYR A 37 11.68 4.46 -4.84
C TYR A 37 11.72 3.90 -3.42
N PHE A 38 12.77 3.16 -3.11
CA PHE A 38 13.08 2.72 -1.76
C PHE A 38 14.21 3.58 -1.15
N PRO A 39 14.08 4.03 0.11
CA PRO A 39 15.15 4.72 0.83
C PRO A 39 16.46 3.91 0.85
N PRO A 40 17.64 4.57 0.91
CA PRO A 40 18.92 3.88 1.07
C PRO A 40 18.88 3.06 2.37
N ASN A 41 19.16 1.76 2.31
CA ASN A 41 19.05 0.74 3.37
C ASN A 41 17.77 -0.11 3.39
N ASN A 42 16.77 0.17 2.56
CA ASN A 42 15.63 -0.75 2.38
C ASN A 42 15.95 -1.80 1.31
N GLU A 43 15.39 -3.01 1.48
CA GLU A 43 15.41 -3.99 0.40
C GLU A 43 14.59 -3.46 -0.78
N LYS A 44 15.07 -3.72 -1.99
CA LYS A 44 14.30 -3.46 -3.21
C LYS A 44 13.49 -4.70 -3.55
N ILE A 45 12.35 -4.48 -4.19
CA ILE A 45 11.58 -5.57 -4.79
C ILE A 45 12.47 -6.24 -5.84
N ASN A 46 12.71 -7.53 -5.68
CA ASN A 46 13.52 -8.28 -6.61
C ASN A 46 12.61 -8.92 -7.65
N LEU A 47 12.43 -8.28 -8.78
CA LEU A 47 11.69 -8.90 -9.89
C LEU A 47 12.65 -9.77 -10.70
N PRO A 48 12.23 -10.98 -11.13
CA PRO A 48 13.04 -11.80 -12.00
C PRO A 48 13.45 -11.03 -13.27
N ASP A 49 14.65 -11.28 -13.82
CA ASP A 49 15.14 -10.62 -15.05
C ASP A 49 14.19 -10.81 -16.24
N GLU A 50 14.35 -10.04 -17.33
CA GLU A 50 13.41 -10.03 -18.49
C GLU A 50 13.22 -11.41 -19.12
N VAL A 51 14.18 -12.29 -18.90
CA VAL A 51 14.22 -13.67 -19.39
C VAL A 51 13.43 -14.64 -18.50
N LYS A 52 13.12 -14.26 -17.26
CA LYS A 52 12.45 -15.11 -16.27
C LYS A 52 10.98 -14.72 -16.12
N ASP A 53 10.12 -15.70 -16.32
CA ASP A 53 8.69 -15.54 -16.13
C ASP A 53 8.34 -15.51 -14.63
N PHE A 54 7.29 -14.78 -14.28
CA PHE A 54 6.75 -14.73 -12.91
C PHE A 54 5.23 -14.76 -12.96
N ASP A 55 4.61 -15.28 -11.90
CA ASP A 55 3.18 -15.19 -11.73
C ASP A 55 2.83 -13.99 -10.84
N ALA A 56 1.74 -13.31 -11.17
CA ALA A 56 1.26 -12.17 -10.43
C ALA A 56 -0.25 -12.27 -10.19
N GLU A 57 -0.64 -12.09 -8.94
CA GLU A 57 -2.03 -11.87 -8.55
C GLU A 57 -2.21 -10.45 -8.03
N ILE A 58 -3.35 -9.86 -8.36
CA ILE A 58 -3.67 -8.45 -8.12
C ILE A 58 -4.99 -8.41 -7.36
N LEU A 59 -4.94 -8.08 -6.08
CA LEU A 59 -6.12 -7.87 -5.24
C LEU A 59 -6.40 -6.37 -5.14
N ILE A 60 -7.57 -5.95 -5.60
CA ILE A 60 -7.97 -4.54 -5.67
C ILE A 60 -8.91 -4.22 -4.51
N GLU A 61 -8.65 -3.14 -3.78
CA GLU A 61 -9.47 -2.67 -2.66
C GLU A 61 -9.84 -3.79 -1.65
N GLN A 62 -8.90 -4.70 -1.42
CA GLN A 62 -9.13 -5.87 -0.57
C GLN A 62 -9.23 -5.44 0.88
N SER A 63 -10.40 -5.65 1.52
CA SER A 63 -10.54 -5.36 2.94
C SER A 63 -9.75 -6.35 3.79
N PHE A 64 -9.00 -5.84 4.75
CA PHE A 64 -8.38 -6.61 5.84
C PHE A 64 -8.94 -6.22 7.22
N SER A 65 -10.19 -5.75 7.24
CA SER A 65 -10.92 -5.41 8.46
C SER A 65 -10.19 -4.33 9.27
N GLU A 66 -9.83 -4.60 10.53
CA GLU A 66 -9.23 -3.58 11.40
C GLU A 66 -7.78 -3.23 11.04
N PHE A 67 -7.17 -3.98 10.12
CA PHE A 67 -5.84 -3.71 9.55
C PHE A 67 -5.88 -2.79 8.31
N GLY A 68 -7.07 -2.31 7.94
CA GLY A 68 -7.28 -1.38 6.86
C GLY A 68 -7.29 -2.01 5.48
N ASP A 69 -7.64 -1.20 4.50
CA ASP A 69 -7.95 -1.65 3.14
C ASP A 69 -6.91 -1.02 2.20
N PRO A 70 -5.86 -1.75 1.79
CA PRO A 70 -4.95 -1.23 0.76
C PRO A 70 -5.70 -1.03 -0.55
N ASP A 71 -5.34 0.01 -1.30
CA ASP A 71 -5.91 0.24 -2.62
C ASP A 71 -5.50 -0.87 -3.60
N ILE A 72 -4.30 -1.44 -3.40
CA ILE A 72 -3.81 -2.59 -4.15
C ILE A 72 -2.96 -3.54 -3.30
N VAL A 73 -3.09 -4.84 -3.53
CA VAL A 73 -2.11 -5.86 -3.12
C VAL A 73 -1.61 -6.60 -4.36
N LEU A 74 -0.29 -6.66 -4.53
CA LEU A 74 0.35 -7.45 -5.57
C LEU A 74 1.04 -8.65 -4.91
N ILE A 75 0.73 -9.85 -5.39
CA ILE A 75 1.38 -11.09 -4.95
C ILE A 75 2.20 -11.59 -6.13
N ILE A 76 3.52 -11.53 -6.00
CA ILE A 76 4.47 -11.93 -7.04
C ILE A 76 5.13 -13.23 -6.64
N CYS A 77 4.98 -14.26 -7.48
CA CYS A 77 5.64 -15.55 -7.31
C CYS A 77 6.73 -15.71 -8.36
N ASP A 78 7.99 -15.78 -7.92
CA ASP A 78 9.10 -16.21 -8.76
C ASP A 78 9.03 -17.73 -8.93
N THR A 79 8.86 -18.18 -10.17
CA THR A 79 8.78 -19.60 -10.55
C THR A 79 10.09 -20.13 -11.13
N SER A 80 11.12 -19.28 -11.27
CA SER A 80 12.31 -19.56 -12.06
C SER A 80 13.39 -20.41 -11.38
N SER A 81 13.37 -20.55 -10.05
CA SER A 81 14.50 -21.14 -9.30
C SER A 81 14.19 -22.46 -8.59
N GLY A 82 13.03 -23.08 -8.84
CA GLY A 82 12.60 -24.32 -8.16
C GLY A 82 12.22 -24.12 -6.67
N ALA A 83 12.70 -23.04 -6.04
CA ALA A 83 12.18 -22.49 -4.79
C ALA A 83 11.21 -21.35 -5.13
N ARG A 84 9.92 -21.53 -4.80
CA ARG A 84 8.91 -20.49 -5.00
C ARG A 84 9.19 -19.35 -4.02
N SER A 85 9.70 -18.23 -4.53
CA SER A 85 9.85 -17.00 -3.74
C SER A 85 8.59 -16.16 -3.92
N LYS A 86 7.86 -15.92 -2.84
CA LYS A 86 6.62 -15.14 -2.82
C LYS A 86 6.88 -13.78 -2.18
N GLN A 87 6.60 -12.72 -2.93
CA GLN A 87 6.70 -11.33 -2.50
C GLN A 87 5.31 -10.70 -2.49
N VAL A 88 4.97 -10.00 -1.42
CA VAL A 88 3.70 -9.28 -1.30
C VAL A 88 3.98 -7.78 -1.25
N ILE A 89 3.27 -7.00 -2.06
CA ILE A 89 3.40 -5.55 -2.12
C ILE A 89 2.05 -4.93 -1.79
N PHE A 90 1.96 -4.20 -0.69
CA PHE A 90 0.79 -3.41 -0.31
C PHE A 90 0.93 -1.99 -0.84
N GLY A 91 0.00 -1.53 -1.66
CA GLY A 91 -0.09 -0.14 -2.12
C GLY A 91 -1.16 0.63 -1.36
N GLU A 92 -0.75 1.76 -0.77
CA GLU A 92 -1.64 2.74 -0.12
C GLU A 92 -1.47 4.08 -0.85
N ALA A 93 -2.53 4.52 -1.49
CA ALA A 93 -2.54 5.73 -2.27
C ALA A 93 -3.18 6.89 -1.48
N LYS A 94 -2.67 8.11 -1.71
CA LYS A 94 -3.22 9.34 -1.14
C LYS A 94 -3.26 10.42 -2.20
N VAL A 95 -4.27 11.27 -2.12
CA VAL A 95 -4.46 12.43 -3.01
C VAL A 95 -4.57 13.71 -2.20
N ASN A 96 -4.48 14.86 -2.86
CA ASN A 96 -4.89 16.10 -2.23
C ASN A 96 -6.40 16.08 -2.02
N ASN A 97 -6.84 16.57 -0.86
CA ASN A 97 -8.25 16.84 -0.67
C ASN A 97 -8.53 18.31 -1.01
N TRP A 98 -9.77 18.60 -1.39
CA TRP A 98 -10.22 19.92 -1.80
C TRP A 98 -10.03 21.04 -0.75
N LYS A 99 -9.86 20.70 0.53
CA LYS A 99 -9.65 21.67 1.62
C LYS A 99 -8.18 21.85 2.00
N ASN A 100 -7.35 20.84 1.80
CA ASN A 100 -6.04 20.70 2.40
C ASN A 100 -5.12 19.87 1.49
N LYS A 101 -4.03 20.49 1.05
CA LYS A 101 -2.94 19.81 0.32
C LYS A 101 -2.34 18.70 1.18
N PHE A 102 -2.16 17.50 0.63
CA PHE A 102 -1.44 16.41 1.26
C PHE A 102 0.06 16.73 1.34
N THR A 103 0.69 16.42 2.48
CA THR A 103 2.15 16.35 2.60
C THR A 103 2.52 15.24 3.56
N LEU A 104 3.58 14.51 3.25
CA LEU A 104 4.16 13.47 4.09
C LEU A 104 4.52 14.03 5.46
N LYS A 105 5.08 15.25 5.51
CA LYS A 105 5.41 15.93 6.77
C LYS A 105 4.18 16.06 7.67
N ARG A 106 3.07 16.60 7.16
CA ARG A 106 1.86 16.82 7.98
C ARG A 106 1.24 15.50 8.40
N GLU A 107 1.19 14.52 7.50
CA GLU A 107 0.67 13.21 7.83
C GLU A 107 1.56 12.50 8.88
N TYR A 108 2.87 12.73 8.86
CA TYR A 108 3.77 12.19 9.86
C TYR A 108 3.59 12.86 11.23
N GLU A 109 3.47 14.19 11.25
CA GLU A 109 3.20 14.95 12.48
C GLU A 109 1.89 14.50 13.13
N LYS A 110 0.83 14.30 12.33
CA LYS A 110 -0.43 13.74 12.81
C LYS A 110 -0.27 12.32 13.37
N PHE A 111 0.49 11.46 12.69
CA PHE A 111 0.77 10.12 13.18
C PHE A 111 1.47 10.14 14.56
N GLN A 112 2.47 11.00 14.72
CA GLN A 112 3.17 11.17 16.00
C GLN A 112 2.27 11.76 17.09
N GLU A 113 1.42 12.73 16.76
CA GLU A 113 0.39 13.24 17.69
C GLU A 113 -0.57 12.14 18.12
N GLY A 114 -1.03 11.32 17.17
CA GLY A 114 -1.90 10.18 17.43
C GLY A 114 -1.27 9.22 18.44
N LYS A 115 0.00 8.85 18.23
CA LYS A 115 0.76 8.00 19.16
C LYS A 115 0.82 8.59 20.57
N ASN A 116 1.04 9.90 20.69
CA ASN A 116 1.15 10.59 21.98
C ASN A 116 -0.20 10.80 22.70
N LYS A 117 -1.32 10.64 22.01
CA LYS A 117 -2.69 10.75 22.56
C LYS A 117 -3.27 9.40 22.98
N ILE A 118 -2.57 8.28 22.75
CA ILE A 118 -3.00 6.93 23.14
C ILE A 118 -3.22 6.87 24.67
N GLY A 119 -4.45 6.55 25.10
CA GLY A 119 -4.81 6.33 26.51
C GLY A 119 -5.33 7.56 27.26
N LYS A 120 -5.58 8.68 26.57
CA LYS A 120 -6.28 9.86 27.12
C LYS A 120 -7.76 9.82 26.69
N ASP A 121 -8.68 10.30 27.54
CA ASP A 121 -10.15 10.15 27.45
C ASP A 121 -10.84 10.63 26.16
N SER A 122 -10.10 11.24 25.23
CA SER A 122 -10.59 11.58 23.89
C SER A 122 -10.18 10.47 22.93
N ASP A 123 -11.12 9.69 22.39
CA ASP A 123 -10.89 8.64 21.40
C ASP A 123 -10.26 9.22 20.11
N PRO A 124 -8.91 9.21 19.96
CA PRO A 124 -8.24 9.81 18.82
C PRO A 124 -8.27 8.86 17.62
N ALA A 125 -8.69 7.60 17.80
CA ALA A 125 -8.46 6.52 16.85
C ALA A 125 -9.10 6.81 15.48
N ARG A 126 -10.27 7.43 15.47
CA ARG A 126 -11.00 7.71 14.22
C ARG A 126 -10.38 8.82 13.38
N GLU A 127 -9.66 9.77 13.98
CA GLU A 127 -9.04 10.88 13.26
C GLU A 127 -7.72 10.46 12.57
N PHE A 128 -7.01 9.50 13.16
CA PHE A 128 -5.71 9.04 12.66
C PHE A 128 -5.78 7.72 11.89
N SER A 129 -6.95 7.09 11.78
CA SER A 129 -7.09 5.81 11.08
C SER A 129 -6.73 5.91 9.61
N SER A 130 -7.27 6.90 8.88
CA SER A 130 -7.01 7.07 7.44
C SER A 130 -5.63 7.63 7.08
N ASN A 131 -4.83 7.97 8.09
CA ASN A 131 -3.49 8.50 7.93
C ASN A 131 -2.57 7.47 7.26
N LEU A 132 -1.73 7.94 6.33
CA LEU A 132 -0.83 7.09 5.55
C LEU A 132 0.05 6.20 6.42
N PHE A 133 0.70 6.77 7.44
CA PHE A 133 1.64 6.05 8.29
C PHE A 133 0.94 5.01 9.17
N THR A 134 -0.24 5.35 9.69
CA THR A 134 -1.09 4.40 10.43
C THR A 134 -1.48 3.22 9.56
N GLN A 135 -1.94 3.48 8.32
CA GLN A 135 -2.34 2.44 7.39
C GLN A 135 -1.15 1.53 7.05
N ILE A 136 0.01 2.08 6.69
CA ILE A 136 1.21 1.29 6.40
C ILE A 136 1.62 0.44 7.61
N TYR A 137 1.59 1.01 8.82
CA TYR A 137 1.88 0.28 10.05
C TYR A 137 0.93 -0.89 10.30
N HIS A 138 -0.37 -0.73 10.01
CA HIS A 138 -1.35 -1.82 10.13
C HIS A 138 -1.05 -2.98 9.19
N LYS A 139 -0.71 -2.70 7.93
CA LYS A 139 -0.35 -3.74 6.95
C LYS A 139 0.95 -4.44 7.35
N TRP A 140 1.91 -3.70 7.90
CA TRP A 140 3.12 -4.28 8.45
C TRP A 140 2.82 -5.23 9.62
N MET A 141 2.01 -4.79 10.59
CA MET A 141 1.62 -5.62 11.73
C MET A 141 0.81 -6.86 11.32
N LEU A 142 -0.01 -6.76 10.27
CA LEU A 142 -0.74 -7.88 9.69
C LEU A 142 0.21 -8.98 9.22
N ILE A 143 1.21 -8.63 8.39
CA ILE A 143 2.19 -9.61 7.88
C ILE A 143 3.09 -10.15 8.99
N GLU A 144 3.59 -9.29 9.88
CA GLU A 144 4.46 -9.72 10.99
C GLU A 144 3.73 -10.64 11.98
N THR A 145 2.40 -10.52 12.07
CA THR A 145 1.58 -11.44 12.85
C THR A 145 1.31 -12.73 12.09
N LEU A 146 1.00 -12.64 10.79
CA LEU A 146 0.75 -13.79 9.94
C LEU A 146 1.96 -14.74 9.88
N ARG A 147 3.18 -14.20 9.89
CA ARG A 147 4.44 -14.97 9.88
C ARG A 147 4.74 -15.73 11.18
N LYS A 148 4.00 -15.48 12.25
CA LYS A 148 4.18 -16.21 13.52
C LYS A 148 3.45 -17.55 13.46
N GLU A 149 3.86 -18.48 14.31
CA GLU A 149 3.11 -19.71 14.55
C GLU A 149 1.64 -19.37 14.89
N ASP A 150 0.71 -20.08 14.25
CA ASP A 150 -0.73 -19.84 14.29
C ASP A 150 -1.15 -18.41 13.89
N GLY A 151 -0.45 -17.80 12.92
CA GLY A 151 -0.64 -16.41 12.49
C GLY A 151 -2.09 -16.04 12.18
N ILE A 152 -2.81 -16.85 11.40
CA ILE A 152 -4.24 -16.65 11.12
C ILE A 152 -5.06 -16.65 12.41
N VAL A 153 -4.88 -17.65 13.27
CA VAL A 153 -5.63 -17.76 14.54
C VAL A 153 -5.35 -16.56 15.44
N ARG A 154 -4.11 -16.04 15.46
CA ARG A 154 -3.75 -14.82 16.19
C ARG A 154 -4.47 -13.59 15.63
N LEU A 155 -4.54 -13.45 14.30
CA LEU A 155 -5.27 -12.38 13.64
C LEU A 155 -6.79 -12.45 13.90
N GLU A 156 -7.36 -13.65 14.01
CA GLU A 156 -8.77 -13.85 14.35
C GLU A 156 -9.08 -13.53 15.81
N LYS A 157 -8.22 -13.99 16.74
CA LYS A 157 -8.34 -13.67 18.18
C LYS A 157 -8.07 -12.19 18.45
N GLY A 158 -7.18 -11.60 17.66
CA GLY A 158 -6.79 -10.22 17.64
C GLY A 158 -5.47 -9.93 18.34
N ILE A 159 -4.83 -8.85 17.91
CA ILE A 159 -3.56 -8.35 18.45
C ILE A 159 -3.68 -6.91 18.91
N GLU A 160 -2.81 -6.48 19.82
CA GLU A 160 -2.79 -5.08 20.21
C GLU A 160 -2.18 -4.20 19.11
N LEU A 161 -2.90 -3.14 18.72
CA LEU A 161 -2.38 -2.08 17.87
C LEU A 161 -2.42 -0.73 18.63
N PRO A 162 -1.34 0.06 18.60
CA PRO A 162 -1.28 1.37 19.24
C PRO A 162 -2.31 2.37 18.66
N LEU A 163 -2.48 2.37 17.34
CA LEU A 163 -3.48 3.19 16.63
C LEU A 163 -4.46 2.27 15.93
N ARG A 164 -5.76 2.59 15.94
CA ARG A 164 -6.82 1.73 15.39
C ARG A 164 -7.62 2.42 14.30
N SER A 165 -8.24 1.58 13.48
CA SER A 165 -9.24 2.00 12.50
C SER A 165 -10.63 2.20 13.12
N THR A 166 -10.90 1.59 14.27
CA THR A 166 -12.23 1.51 14.92
C THR A 166 -12.23 2.00 16.39
N PRO A 167 -13.25 2.77 16.80
CA PRO A 167 -13.53 3.12 18.21
C PRO A 167 -13.82 1.86 19.06
N SER A 168 -12.90 1.45 19.93
CA SER A 168 -13.16 0.33 20.85
C SER A 168 -12.35 0.45 22.14
N LYS A 169 -13.03 0.23 23.28
CA LYS A 169 -12.48 0.31 24.64
C LYS A 169 -11.28 -0.62 24.90
N HIS A 170 -11.09 -1.66 24.09
CA HIS A 170 -10.01 -2.66 24.26
C HIS A 170 -9.08 -2.63 23.07
N LYS A 171 -7.76 -2.39 23.23
CA LYS A 171 -6.68 -2.17 22.21
C LYS A 171 -6.46 -3.26 21.13
N ILE A 172 -7.41 -4.17 20.94
CA ILE A 172 -7.31 -5.38 20.12
C ILE A 172 -7.87 -5.15 18.71
N SER A 173 -7.10 -5.47 17.68
CA SER A 173 -7.48 -5.42 16.25
C SER A 173 -7.55 -6.82 15.65
N LYS A 174 -8.57 -7.11 14.83
CA LYS A 174 -8.93 -8.43 14.31
C LYS A 174 -9.23 -8.41 12.81
N ILE A 175 -8.99 -9.54 12.13
CA ILE A 175 -9.44 -9.72 10.74
C ILE A 175 -10.94 -10.06 10.63
N GLY A 176 -11.60 -10.37 11.74
CA GLY A 176 -13.02 -10.74 11.77
C GLY A 176 -13.27 -12.19 11.31
N THR A 177 -14.52 -12.51 11.00
CA THR A 177 -14.98 -13.85 10.60
C THR A 177 -15.43 -13.92 9.13
N ASN A 178 -15.14 -12.89 8.34
CA ASN A 178 -15.54 -12.85 6.94
C ASN A 178 -14.65 -13.78 6.10
N ASN A 179 -15.26 -14.77 5.45
CA ASN A 179 -14.54 -15.78 4.66
C ASN A 179 -13.80 -15.20 3.44
N VAL A 180 -14.25 -14.09 2.86
CA VAL A 180 -13.53 -13.43 1.75
C VAL A 180 -12.24 -12.80 2.27
N VAL A 181 -12.32 -12.11 3.43
CA VAL A 181 -11.13 -11.56 4.09
C VAL A 181 -10.16 -12.68 4.46
N ARG A 182 -10.68 -13.77 5.04
CA ARG A 182 -9.86 -14.93 5.40
C ARG A 182 -9.12 -15.52 4.20
N LYS A 183 -9.81 -15.76 3.09
CA LYS A 183 -9.18 -16.24 1.84
C LYS A 183 -8.08 -15.30 1.37
N ALA A 184 -8.33 -13.99 1.38
CA ALA A 184 -7.33 -13.02 0.99
C ALA A 184 -6.10 -13.04 1.92
N ILE A 185 -6.26 -13.30 3.22
CA ILE A 185 -5.14 -13.48 4.16
C ILE A 185 -4.39 -14.79 3.89
N GLU A 186 -5.09 -15.88 3.59
CA GLU A 186 -4.50 -17.17 3.21
C GLU A 186 -3.62 -17.01 1.95
N GLU A 187 -4.03 -16.17 0.99
CA GLU A 187 -3.20 -15.80 -0.17
C GLU A 187 -1.93 -15.01 0.20
N LEU A 188 -1.75 -14.57 1.45
CA LEU A 188 -0.52 -13.91 1.92
C LEU A 188 0.40 -14.86 2.69
N GLU A 189 -0.04 -16.08 3.01
CA GLU A 189 0.76 -17.08 3.72
C GLU A 189 2.03 -17.43 2.92
N ASP A 190 3.06 -17.89 3.63
CA ASP A 190 4.37 -18.23 3.08
C ASP A 190 5.09 -17.10 2.31
N CYS A 191 4.67 -15.84 2.49
CA CYS A 191 5.37 -14.71 1.88
C CYS A 191 6.78 -14.53 2.48
N ASN A 192 7.80 -14.67 1.63
CA ASN A 192 9.19 -14.51 2.02
C ASN A 192 9.52 -13.04 2.27
N PHE A 193 8.98 -12.16 1.43
CA PHE A 193 9.20 -10.71 1.53
C PHE A 193 7.88 -9.96 1.47
N SER A 194 7.79 -8.89 2.24
CA SER A 194 6.68 -7.96 2.23
C SER A 194 7.22 -6.55 2.00
N PHE A 195 6.53 -5.82 1.14
CA PHE A 195 6.82 -4.44 0.79
C PHE A 195 5.56 -3.61 1.00
N PHE A 196 5.77 -2.38 1.43
CA PHE A 196 4.71 -1.40 1.60
C PHE A 196 5.05 -0.25 0.67
N VAL A 197 4.07 0.29 -0.03
CA VAL A 197 4.29 1.29 -1.08
C VAL A 197 3.27 2.39 -0.91
N SER A 198 3.76 3.63 -0.84
CA SER A 198 2.90 4.79 -0.79
C SER A 198 2.89 5.51 -2.14
N ILE A 199 1.69 5.68 -2.70
CA ILE A 199 1.50 6.46 -3.93
C ILE A 199 0.95 7.83 -3.52
N VAL A 200 1.73 8.90 -3.70
CA VAL A 200 1.43 10.21 -3.10
C VAL A 200 1.51 11.36 -4.10
N PRO A 201 0.91 12.53 -3.81
CA PRO A 201 0.99 13.71 -4.67
C PRO A 201 2.38 14.37 -4.68
N GLU A 202 3.14 14.21 -3.60
CA GLU A 202 4.48 14.80 -3.50
C GLU A 202 5.45 14.17 -4.50
N SER A 203 6.30 15.01 -5.08
CA SER A 203 7.30 14.60 -6.05
C SER A 203 8.46 13.83 -5.40
N LEU A 204 9.20 13.05 -6.18
CA LEU A 204 10.36 12.30 -5.68
C LEU A 204 11.40 13.17 -4.94
N PRO A 205 11.75 14.40 -5.39
CA PRO A 205 12.62 15.29 -4.62
C PRO A 205 12.04 15.69 -3.25
N GLU A 206 10.74 15.93 -3.15
CA GLU A 206 10.07 16.24 -1.88
C GLU A 206 10.04 15.04 -0.94
N ILE A 207 9.75 13.85 -1.48
CA ILE A 207 9.81 12.57 -0.75
C ILE A 207 11.22 12.35 -0.18
N LYS A 208 12.27 12.48 -1.00
CA LYS A 208 13.66 12.35 -0.54
C LYS A 208 14.00 13.33 0.57
N LYS A 209 13.62 14.60 0.40
CA LYS A 209 13.81 15.65 1.41
C LYS A 209 13.09 15.35 2.72
N PHE A 210 11.89 14.76 2.67
CA PHE A 210 11.17 14.32 3.86
C PHE A 210 11.91 13.19 4.59
N LEU A 211 12.36 12.18 3.84
CA LEU A 211 13.07 11.01 4.37
C LEU A 211 14.43 11.38 4.99
N GLU A 212 15.17 12.32 4.39
CA GLU A 212 16.44 12.82 4.94
C GLU A 212 16.30 13.56 6.27
N ARG A 213 15.13 14.18 6.51
CA ARG A 213 14.87 15.05 7.68
C ARG A 213 14.13 14.35 8.81
N THR A 214 13.66 13.13 8.57
CA THR A 214 12.81 12.40 9.50
C THR A 214 13.56 11.17 9.95
N ASP A 215 13.76 11.00 11.27
CA ASP A 215 14.38 9.79 11.81
C ASP A 215 13.40 8.61 11.76
N TRP A 216 13.31 8.02 10.56
CA TRP A 216 12.43 6.92 10.23
C TRP A 216 12.87 5.59 10.87
N ASN A 217 14.13 5.49 11.30
CA ASN A 217 14.68 4.27 11.91
C ASN A 217 13.96 3.89 13.22
N SER A 218 13.38 4.88 13.91
CA SER A 218 12.62 4.68 15.14
C SER A 218 11.33 3.87 14.94
N GLU A 219 10.73 3.91 13.75
CA GLU A 219 9.45 3.25 13.46
C GLU A 219 9.60 1.79 12.96
N LYS A 220 10.83 1.34 12.67
CA LYS A 220 11.20 -0.05 12.29
C LYS A 220 10.44 -0.68 11.11
N ILE A 221 9.61 0.06 10.37
CA ILE A 221 8.96 -0.44 9.16
C ILE A 221 10.01 -0.57 8.06
N LYS A 222 10.41 -1.82 7.79
CA LYS A 222 11.31 -2.16 6.68
C LYS A 222 10.53 -2.19 5.37
N ASN A 223 11.26 -2.08 4.25
CA ASN A 223 10.73 -2.32 2.92
C ASN A 223 9.55 -1.41 2.54
N TRP A 224 9.59 -0.16 3.03
CA TRP A 224 8.66 0.88 2.63
C TRP A 224 9.22 1.68 1.45
N GLY A 225 8.50 1.70 0.35
CA GLY A 225 8.80 2.47 -0.86
C GLY A 225 7.76 3.54 -1.17
N PHE A 226 8.09 4.40 -2.11
CA PHE A 226 7.27 5.54 -2.51
C PHE A 226 7.20 5.67 -4.03
N LEU A 227 6.07 6.14 -4.51
CA LEU A 227 5.85 6.50 -5.90
C LEU A 227 5.07 7.82 -5.95
N SER A 228 5.42 8.74 -6.84
CA SER A 228 4.61 9.95 -7.02
C SER A 228 3.53 9.71 -8.07
N TRP A 229 2.36 10.31 -7.90
CA TRP A 229 1.31 10.28 -8.93
C TRP A 229 1.79 10.84 -10.27
N LYS A 230 2.72 11.80 -10.24
CA LYS A 230 3.36 12.34 -11.44
C LYS A 230 4.12 11.26 -12.21
N ASP A 231 4.87 10.40 -11.51
CA ASP A 231 5.61 9.31 -12.14
C ASP A 231 4.66 8.25 -12.71
N VAL A 232 3.55 7.95 -12.01
CA VAL A 232 2.49 7.06 -12.51
C VAL A 232 1.84 7.61 -13.78
N ASP A 233 1.51 8.89 -13.82
CA ASP A 233 0.93 9.55 -14.99
C ASP A 233 1.90 9.55 -16.19
N ILE A 234 3.19 9.84 -15.95
CA ILE A 234 4.24 9.73 -16.98
C ILE A 234 4.31 8.31 -17.52
N PHE A 235 4.36 7.30 -16.65
CA PHE A 235 4.34 5.89 -17.05
C PHE A 235 3.14 5.54 -17.92
N CYS A 236 1.95 6.03 -17.57
CA CYS A 236 0.74 5.80 -18.36
C CYS A 236 0.84 6.44 -19.75
N LYS A 237 1.43 7.64 -19.86
CA LYS A 237 1.67 8.32 -21.15
C LYS A 237 2.67 7.56 -22.02
N GLU A 238 3.79 7.16 -21.44
CA GLU A 238 4.86 6.44 -22.16
C GLU A 238 4.39 5.07 -22.68
N ASN A 239 3.45 4.43 -21.96
CA ASN A 239 2.90 3.12 -22.32
C ASN A 239 1.52 3.16 -23.00
N ASN A 240 1.03 4.35 -23.35
CA ASN A 240 -0.27 4.55 -24.01
C ASN A 240 -1.46 3.91 -23.26
N LEU A 241 -1.49 4.03 -21.93
CA LEU A 241 -2.58 3.56 -21.08
C LEU A 241 -3.76 4.56 -21.11
N ALA A 242 -4.41 4.67 -22.27
CA ALA A 242 -5.38 5.71 -22.59
C ALA A 242 -6.62 5.73 -21.68
N GLU A 243 -7.08 4.56 -21.22
CA GLU A 243 -8.25 4.49 -20.34
C GLU A 243 -7.90 5.06 -18.95
N THR A 244 -6.74 4.69 -18.40
CA THR A 244 -6.23 5.22 -17.14
C THR A 244 -5.93 6.71 -17.24
N LEU A 245 -5.38 7.19 -18.35
CA LEU A 245 -5.16 8.62 -18.58
C LEU A 245 -6.47 9.41 -18.58
N THR A 246 -7.55 8.84 -19.11
CA THR A 246 -8.87 9.47 -19.05
C THR A 246 -9.37 9.59 -17.60
N VAL A 247 -9.06 8.61 -16.74
CA VAL A 247 -9.38 8.68 -15.29
C VAL A 247 -8.50 9.70 -14.56
N PHE A 248 -7.21 9.82 -14.90
CA PHE A 248 -6.35 10.90 -14.39
C PHE A 248 -6.92 12.27 -14.74
N ASP A 249 -7.30 12.50 -16.00
CA ASP A 249 -7.87 13.76 -16.46
C ASP A 249 -9.17 14.10 -15.72
N PHE A 250 -10.02 13.11 -15.47
CA PHE A 250 -11.25 13.28 -14.68
C PHE A 250 -10.97 13.71 -13.23
N ASN A 251 -9.84 13.30 -12.66
CA ASN A 251 -9.46 13.57 -11.27
C ASN A 251 -8.41 14.68 -11.10
N LYS A 252 -8.03 15.43 -12.15
CA LYS A 252 -6.90 16.37 -12.18
C LYS A 252 -6.83 17.38 -11.03
N GLY A 253 -7.97 17.80 -10.47
CA GLY A 253 -8.04 18.72 -9.33
C GLY A 253 -7.79 18.10 -7.94
N LEU A 254 -7.62 16.78 -7.87
CA LEU A 254 -7.38 16.04 -6.63
C LEU A 254 -5.98 15.42 -6.57
N ILE A 255 -5.39 15.04 -7.71
CA ILE A 255 -4.19 14.19 -7.75
C ILE A 255 -2.88 14.94 -7.45
N TYR A 256 -2.74 16.16 -7.96
CA TYR A 256 -1.51 16.96 -7.91
C TYR A 256 -1.58 18.10 -6.90
#